data_AF-A0A2V8UIX1-F1
#
_entry.id   AF-A0A2V8UIX1-F1
#
_cell.length_a   1.000
_cell.length_b   1.000
_cell.length_c   1.000
_cell.angle_alpha   90.00
_cell.angle_beta   90.00
_cell.angle_gamma   90.00
#
_symmetry.space_group_name_H-M   'P 1'
#
loop_
_entity.id
_entity.type
_entity.pdbx_description
1 polymer ?
#
loop_
_entity_poly.entity_id
_entity_poly.type
_entity_poly.pdbx_seq_one_letter_code
_entity_poly.pdbx_strand_id
1 'polypeptide(L)'
;MNITGNRRLRLFSILIGIALPLAAQQPRLSNARADTRSAASGLEQAFKTLVGAQSNAAWIGYAVRAVAGDHQMCCYSSFEDGAGNRCCRGCALESRALEGRGSTPAQIQSVSLEAPGYIFVLYRIEQRQVDRIRNFSAECELDGGGLTVYWLTDVRPAESIALLSLFALQSDQDRREEHRRSEPAIAAIAMHADAAADQALEKFVAADQPQSLRERTVFWLGSARGRHGYEVLRRLVTQDPSERVREKAIFGLSVSREPDAAPAMISVAKNDSSARVRGQALFWLSQKAGRKEAAAITEAVENDPDTDVKKKAVFALSQLPRDEGVPLLIQVARTNSNPAVRKQAIFWLGQSQDSRALQFFEEVLLR
;
A
#
# COMPACT_ATOMS: atom_id res chain seq x y z
N MET A 1 -48.30 15.64 63.63
CA MET A 1 -48.00 16.44 62.41
C MET A 1 -46.78 15.83 61.72
N ASN A 2 -46.89 15.61 60.40
CA ASN A 2 -45.85 15.27 59.39
C ASN A 2 -45.22 13.87 59.52
N ILE A 3 -45.62 12.83 58.77
CA ILE A 3 -45.51 12.54 57.32
C ILE A 3 -44.08 12.72 56.77
N THR A 4 -43.45 11.59 56.41
CA THR A 4 -42.68 11.28 55.17
C THR A 4 -41.84 10.03 55.47
N GLY A 5 -41.74 8.96 54.67
CA GLY A 5 -41.95 8.80 53.23
C GLY A 5 -40.77 7.98 52.70
N ASN A 6 -40.79 6.67 52.91
CA ASN A 6 -39.69 5.75 52.58
C ASN A 6 -39.63 5.52 51.05
N ARG A 7 -38.78 6.26 50.32
CA ARG A 7 -38.54 6.06 48.88
C ARG A 7 -37.33 5.17 48.65
N ARG A 8 -37.59 3.93 48.23
CA ARG A 8 -36.60 3.01 47.65
C ARG A 8 -36.08 3.59 46.33
N LEU A 9 -34.79 3.90 46.27
CA LEU A 9 -34.09 4.26 45.03
C LEU A 9 -33.90 2.99 44.20
N ARG A 10 -34.66 2.84 43.11
CA ARG A 10 -34.36 1.84 42.07
C ARG A 10 -33.36 2.47 41.11
N LEU A 11 -32.11 2.00 41.14
CA LEU A 11 -31.16 2.27 40.06
C LEU A 11 -31.65 1.59 38.79
N PHE A 12 -32.12 2.37 37.82
CA PHE A 12 -32.27 1.93 36.45
C PHE A 12 -30.91 2.05 35.78
N SER A 13 -30.21 0.93 35.61
CA SER A 13 -29.06 0.83 34.73
C SER A 13 -29.54 0.97 33.29
N ILE A 14 -29.40 2.16 32.72
CA ILE A 14 -29.62 2.40 31.29
C ILE A 14 -28.40 1.81 30.56
N LEU A 15 -28.58 0.61 30.00
CA LEU A 15 -27.70 0.08 28.96
C LEU A 15 -27.86 0.97 27.73
N ILE A 16 -26.98 1.97 27.60
CA ILE A 16 -26.81 2.72 26.35
C ILE A 16 -26.10 1.77 25.39
N GLY A 17 -26.89 1.04 24.59
CA GLY A 17 -26.37 0.32 23.45
C GLY A 17 -25.74 1.32 22.49
N ILE A 18 -24.44 1.20 22.25
CA ILE A 18 -23.75 1.94 21.20
C ILE A 18 -24.34 1.45 19.87
N ALA A 19 -25.30 2.19 19.33
CA ALA A 19 -25.76 1.99 17.97
C ALA A 19 -24.59 2.35 17.04
N LEU A 20 -23.89 1.33 16.54
CA LEU A 20 -22.93 1.49 15.45
C LEU A 20 -23.63 2.15 14.26
N PRO A 21 -23.01 3.13 13.59
CA PRO A 21 -23.64 3.77 12.45
C PRO A 21 -23.70 2.77 11.28
N LEU A 22 -24.85 2.12 11.12
CA LEU A 22 -25.18 1.23 9.99
C LEU A 22 -24.90 1.88 8.63
N ALA A 23 -24.94 3.22 8.56
CA ALA A 23 -24.73 3.99 7.35
C ALA A 23 -23.32 3.84 6.73
N ALA A 24 -22.29 3.56 7.53
CA ALA A 24 -20.91 3.41 7.02
C ALA A 24 -20.63 2.00 6.45
N GLN A 25 -21.52 1.04 6.70
CA GLN A 25 -21.38 -0.35 6.26
C GLN A 25 -22.16 -0.66 4.98
N GLN A 26 -22.91 0.31 4.45
CA GLN A 26 -23.65 0.17 3.20
C GLN A 26 -23.08 1.10 2.13
N PRO A 27 -22.92 0.63 0.88
CA PRO A 27 -22.35 1.42 -0.19
C PRO A 27 -23.35 2.45 -0.70
N ARG A 28 -22.85 3.63 -1.06
CA ARG A 28 -23.61 4.61 -1.84
C ARG A 28 -23.59 4.18 -3.30
N LEU A 29 -24.60 3.41 -3.69
CA LEU A 29 -24.75 2.88 -5.04
C LEU A 29 -25.56 3.83 -5.93
N SER A 30 -25.06 4.09 -7.13
CA SER A 30 -25.81 4.65 -8.25
C SER A 30 -25.88 3.64 -9.40
N ASN A 31 -26.91 3.74 -10.25
CA ASN A 31 -27.06 2.88 -11.43
C ASN A 31 -26.86 1.38 -11.12
N ALA A 32 -27.51 0.88 -10.07
CA ALA A 32 -27.37 -0.51 -9.61
C ALA A 32 -28.69 -1.01 -9.01
N ARG A 33 -28.94 -2.32 -9.08
CA ARG A 33 -30.00 -2.97 -8.30
C ARG A 33 -29.39 -3.55 -7.03
N ALA A 34 -29.64 -2.92 -5.88
CA ALA A 34 -29.12 -3.41 -4.60
C ALA A 34 -29.99 -4.55 -4.05
N ASP A 35 -29.38 -5.67 -3.68
CA ASP A 35 -30.02 -6.79 -2.98
C ASP A 35 -29.18 -7.10 -1.73
N THR A 36 -29.72 -6.79 -0.54
CA THR A 36 -29.00 -6.98 0.73
C THR A 36 -29.36 -8.32 1.34
N ARG A 37 -28.35 -9.10 1.73
CA ARG A 37 -28.51 -10.44 2.33
C ARG A 37 -27.61 -10.59 3.54
N SER A 38 -28.04 -11.36 4.52
CA SER A 38 -27.21 -11.67 5.69
C SER A 38 -26.26 -12.83 5.40
N ALA A 39 -25.01 -12.70 5.82
CA ALA A 39 -24.00 -13.76 5.86
C ALA A 39 -23.79 -14.31 7.28
N ALA A 40 -24.74 -14.09 8.21
CA ALA A 40 -24.61 -14.52 9.61
C ALA A 40 -24.42 -16.04 9.79
N SER A 41 -24.89 -16.86 8.84
CA SER A 41 -24.68 -18.31 8.80
C SER A 41 -23.33 -18.74 8.24
N GLY A 42 -22.51 -17.81 7.73
CA GLY A 42 -21.17 -18.01 7.20
C GLY A 42 -20.96 -17.35 5.84
N LEU A 43 -19.93 -16.51 5.74
CA LEU A 43 -19.61 -15.78 4.50
C LEU A 43 -19.34 -16.72 3.32
N GLU A 44 -18.52 -17.75 3.52
CA GLU A 44 -18.11 -18.64 2.42
C GLU A 44 -19.31 -19.33 1.79
N GLN A 45 -20.27 -19.79 2.60
CA GLN A 45 -21.46 -20.44 2.11
C GLN A 45 -22.38 -19.48 1.36
N ALA A 46 -22.66 -18.30 1.93
CA ALA A 46 -23.46 -17.26 1.27
C ALA A 46 -22.82 -16.84 -0.08
N PHE A 47 -21.50 -16.67 -0.09
CA PHE A 47 -20.73 -16.32 -1.28
C PHE A 47 -20.83 -17.40 -2.37
N LYS A 48 -20.58 -18.67 -2.02
CA LYS A 48 -20.69 -19.80 -2.96
C LYS A 48 -22.08 -19.96 -3.55
N THR A 49 -23.12 -19.76 -2.75
CA THR A 49 -24.52 -19.80 -3.23
C THR A 49 -24.77 -18.71 -4.27
N LEU A 50 -24.34 -17.47 -4.00
CA LEU A 50 -24.49 -16.36 -4.95
C LEU A 50 -23.68 -16.56 -6.24
N VAL A 51 -22.43 -17.02 -6.13
CA VAL A 51 -21.60 -17.35 -7.30
C VAL A 51 -22.27 -18.45 -8.14
N GLY A 52 -22.68 -19.55 -7.51
CA GLY A 52 -23.24 -20.71 -8.20
C GLY A 52 -24.58 -20.45 -8.89
N ALA A 53 -25.37 -19.49 -8.39
CA ALA A 53 -26.65 -19.11 -8.97
C ALA A 53 -26.52 -18.15 -10.18
N GLN A 54 -25.36 -17.56 -10.41
CA GLN A 54 -25.20 -16.42 -11.33
C GLN A 54 -24.58 -16.81 -12.66
N SER A 55 -25.41 -16.90 -13.70
CA SER A 55 -24.94 -17.03 -15.09
C SER A 55 -24.55 -15.69 -15.70
N ASN A 56 -25.29 -14.62 -15.40
CA ASN A 56 -25.03 -13.26 -15.89
C ASN A 56 -24.16 -12.47 -14.90
N ALA A 57 -23.54 -11.39 -15.38
CA ALA A 57 -22.74 -10.48 -14.57
C ALA A 57 -23.53 -9.90 -13.37
N ALA A 58 -22.93 -9.97 -12.19
CA ALA A 58 -23.40 -9.31 -10.97
C ALA A 58 -22.19 -8.97 -10.07
N TRP A 59 -22.44 -8.22 -9.00
CA TRP A 59 -21.46 -7.96 -7.95
C TRP A 59 -21.89 -8.60 -6.64
N ILE A 60 -20.93 -9.14 -5.89
CA ILE A 60 -21.07 -9.41 -4.45
C ILE A 60 -20.18 -8.42 -3.73
N GLY A 61 -20.69 -7.70 -2.73
CA GLY A 61 -19.93 -6.74 -1.94
C GLY A 61 -20.21 -6.87 -0.46
N TYR A 62 -19.25 -6.50 0.38
CA TYR A 62 -19.44 -6.35 1.81
C TYR A 62 -18.45 -5.35 2.40
N ALA A 63 -18.75 -4.85 3.60
CA ALA A 63 -17.89 -3.96 4.36
C ALA A 63 -17.09 -4.72 5.43
N VAL A 64 -15.83 -4.34 5.60
CA VAL A 64 -14.98 -4.77 6.72
C VAL A 64 -14.26 -3.57 7.29
N ARG A 65 -13.96 -3.61 8.60
CA ARG A 65 -13.30 -2.50 9.28
C ARG A 65 -11.89 -2.32 8.74
N ALA A 66 -11.55 -1.08 8.38
CA ALA A 66 -10.24 -0.74 7.85
C ALA A 66 -9.19 -0.66 8.98
N VAL A 67 -7.96 -1.08 8.69
CA VAL A 67 -6.80 -0.79 9.54
C VAL A 67 -6.62 0.72 9.65
N ALA A 68 -6.20 1.20 10.82
CA ALA A 68 -6.01 2.63 11.04
C ALA A 68 -4.97 3.20 10.05
N GLY A 69 -5.21 4.45 9.61
CA GLY A 69 -4.36 5.15 8.66
C GLY A 69 -5.17 5.72 7.50
N ASP A 70 -4.58 6.69 6.80
CA ASP A 70 -5.19 7.28 5.62
C ASP A 70 -5.01 6.35 4.41
N HIS A 71 -6.09 5.62 4.10
CA HIS A 71 -6.14 4.63 3.03
C HIS A 71 -7.27 4.96 2.04
N GLN A 72 -7.32 6.21 1.55
CA GLN A 72 -8.29 6.59 0.53
C GLN A 72 -8.04 5.86 -0.79
N MET A 73 -8.99 4.99 -1.14
CA MET A 73 -8.98 4.14 -2.34
C MET A 73 -10.14 4.47 -3.26
N CYS A 74 -10.62 5.72 -3.24
CA CYS A 74 -11.59 6.16 -4.23
C CYS A 74 -10.92 6.35 -5.59
N CYS A 75 -11.69 5.99 -6.61
CA CYS A 75 -11.39 6.20 -8.00
C CYS A 75 -12.28 7.31 -8.55
N TYR A 76 -11.85 7.93 -9.64
CA TYR A 76 -12.61 9.00 -10.29
C TYR A 76 -12.64 8.76 -11.80
N SER A 77 -13.84 8.68 -12.36
CA SER A 77 -14.01 8.74 -13.82
C SER A 77 -14.05 10.20 -14.27
N SER A 78 -13.13 10.60 -15.15
CA SER A 78 -13.20 11.91 -15.82
C SER A 78 -14.18 11.81 -16.99
N PHE A 79 -15.29 12.53 -16.93
CA PHE A 79 -16.14 12.78 -18.10
C PHE A 79 -16.11 14.28 -18.42
N GLU A 80 -16.10 14.61 -19.69
CA GLU A 80 -16.30 15.98 -20.17
C GLU A 80 -17.79 16.10 -20.49
N ASP A 81 -18.50 16.95 -19.76
CA ASP A 81 -19.90 17.23 -20.12
C ASP A 81 -19.97 18.10 -21.39
N GLY A 82 -21.17 18.21 -21.97
CA GLY A 82 -21.41 19.07 -23.14
C GLY A 82 -21.18 20.57 -22.90
N ALA A 83 -20.81 20.97 -21.67
CA ALA A 83 -20.43 22.31 -21.28
C ALA A 83 -18.90 22.48 -21.08
N GLY A 84 -18.10 21.46 -21.37
CA GLY A 84 -16.64 21.51 -21.23
C GLY A 84 -16.13 21.37 -19.79
N ASN A 85 -17.00 21.03 -18.84
CA ASN A 85 -16.60 20.73 -17.46
C ASN A 85 -16.09 19.29 -17.38
N ARG A 86 -14.82 19.12 -17.01
CA ARG A 86 -14.26 17.84 -16.59
C ARG A 86 -14.42 17.69 -15.09
N CYS A 87 -15.43 16.96 -14.66
CA CYS A 87 -15.64 16.64 -13.24
C CYS A 87 -16.10 15.19 -13.05
N CYS A 88 -16.03 14.69 -11.82
CA CYS A 88 -15.86 13.27 -11.55
C CYS A 88 -17.19 12.57 -11.20
N ARG A 89 -17.57 11.54 -11.96
CA ARG A 89 -18.68 10.63 -11.60
C ARG A 89 -18.12 9.44 -10.84
N GLY A 90 -18.07 9.51 -9.50
CA GLY A 90 -17.79 8.41 -8.58
C GLY A 90 -16.85 7.29 -9.10
N CYS A 91 -17.15 6.06 -8.69
CA CYS A 91 -16.41 4.86 -9.08
C CYS A 91 -17.25 3.93 -9.94
N ALA A 92 -17.01 3.92 -11.26
CA ALA A 92 -17.65 3.00 -12.18
C ALA A 92 -17.10 1.57 -12.04
N LEU A 93 -17.91 0.66 -11.48
CA LEU A 93 -17.53 -0.73 -11.23
C LEU A 93 -17.26 -1.53 -12.52
N GLU A 94 -17.92 -1.18 -13.62
CA GLU A 94 -17.72 -1.82 -14.93
C GLU A 94 -16.67 -1.16 -15.82
N SER A 95 -16.09 -0.02 -15.43
CA SER A 95 -15.06 0.63 -16.24
C SER A 95 -13.75 -0.16 -16.26
N ARG A 96 -13.24 -0.47 -17.46
CA ARG A 96 -11.92 -1.09 -17.67
C ARG A 96 -10.76 -0.10 -17.48
N ALA A 97 -11.03 1.21 -17.52
CA ALA A 97 -9.99 2.25 -17.47
C ALA A 97 -9.40 2.50 -16.07
N LEU A 98 -9.96 1.87 -15.04
CA LEU A 98 -9.50 1.98 -13.64
C LEU A 98 -8.36 1.01 -13.31
N GLU A 99 -7.98 0.13 -14.23
CA GLU A 99 -6.81 -0.75 -14.11
C GLU A 99 -5.52 0.11 -14.27
N GLY A 100 -5.07 0.74 -13.18
CA GLY A 100 -3.69 1.26 -13.08
C GLY A 100 -3.48 2.79 -13.10
N ARG A 101 -4.51 3.62 -12.96
CA ARG A 101 -4.32 5.06 -12.75
C ARG A 101 -4.48 5.39 -11.27
N GLY A 102 -3.39 5.84 -10.64
CA GLY A 102 -3.43 6.45 -9.32
C GLY A 102 -4.44 7.59 -9.30
N SER A 103 -5.09 7.79 -8.15
CA SER A 103 -5.97 8.91 -7.89
C SER A 103 -5.18 10.22 -8.10
N THR A 104 -5.40 10.90 -9.23
CA THR A 104 -5.12 12.34 -9.24
C THR A 104 -6.11 12.96 -8.26
N PRO A 105 -5.67 13.79 -7.31
CA PRO A 105 -6.56 14.48 -6.39
C PRO A 105 -7.34 15.52 -7.19
N ALA A 106 -8.41 15.09 -7.86
CA ALA A 106 -9.45 15.98 -8.33
C ALA A 106 -10.13 16.52 -7.08
N GLN A 107 -10.21 17.85 -6.99
CA GLN A 107 -10.76 18.63 -5.88
C GLN A 107 -11.77 17.86 -5.05
N ILE A 108 -11.28 17.36 -3.92
CA ILE A 108 -12.06 16.76 -2.85
C ILE A 108 -13.08 17.83 -2.41
N GLN A 109 -14.35 17.70 -2.82
CA GLN A 109 -15.43 18.58 -2.33
C GLN A 109 -15.77 18.33 -0.86
N SER A 110 -15.22 17.26 -0.24
CA SER A 110 -15.38 16.98 1.18
C SER A 110 -14.10 16.42 1.80
N VAL A 111 -13.37 17.25 2.54
CA VAL A 111 -12.21 16.79 3.31
C VAL A 111 -12.73 15.89 4.42
N SER A 112 -12.43 14.59 4.35
CA SER A 112 -12.70 13.69 5.48
C SER A 112 -11.73 14.03 6.60
N LEU A 113 -12.26 14.46 7.74
CA LEU A 113 -11.45 14.78 8.93
C LEU A 113 -10.96 13.51 9.66
N GLU A 114 -11.49 12.34 9.28
CA GLU A 114 -11.13 11.03 9.80
C GLU A 114 -10.82 10.08 8.64
N ALA A 115 -9.93 9.12 8.88
CA ALA A 115 -9.68 8.05 7.93
C ALA A 115 -10.93 7.17 7.73
N PRO A 116 -11.13 6.55 6.55
CA PRO A 116 -12.19 5.57 6.34
C PRO A 116 -12.23 4.54 7.46
N GLY A 117 -13.37 4.42 8.15
CA GLY A 117 -13.56 3.37 9.16
C GLY A 117 -13.74 1.98 8.55
N TYR A 118 -14.08 1.90 7.26
CA TYR A 118 -14.41 0.68 6.55
C TYR A 118 -13.85 0.68 5.13
N ILE A 119 -13.49 -0.50 4.64
CA ILE A 119 -13.27 -0.77 3.23
C ILE A 119 -14.41 -1.64 2.71
N PHE A 120 -14.74 -1.48 1.44
CA PHE A 120 -15.63 -2.36 0.71
C PHE A 120 -14.81 -3.31 -0.14
N VAL A 121 -15.11 -4.60 -0.02
CA VAL A 121 -14.55 -5.66 -0.86
C VAL A 121 -15.64 -6.12 -1.82
N LEU A 122 -15.42 -5.95 -3.11
CA LEU A 122 -16.38 -6.31 -4.16
C LEU A 122 -15.80 -7.35 -5.13
N TYR A 123 -16.63 -8.32 -5.47
CA TYR A 123 -16.33 -9.41 -6.39
C TYR A 123 -17.29 -9.31 -7.56
N ARG A 124 -16.76 -9.10 -8.76
CA ARG A 124 -17.57 -9.28 -9.96
C ARG A 124 -17.69 -10.76 -10.23
N ILE A 125 -18.91 -11.23 -10.39
CA ILE A 125 -19.23 -12.62 -10.66
C ILE A 125 -19.95 -12.72 -12.00
N GLU A 126 -19.60 -13.73 -12.79
CA GLU A 126 -20.19 -14.00 -14.09
C GLU A 126 -19.91 -15.47 -14.45
N GLN A 127 -20.83 -16.12 -15.17
CA GLN A 127 -20.67 -17.53 -15.58
C GLN A 127 -20.30 -18.48 -14.42
N ARG A 128 -20.86 -18.22 -13.23
CA ARG A 128 -20.62 -18.96 -11.98
C ARG A 128 -19.17 -18.92 -11.46
N GLN A 129 -18.45 -17.85 -11.78
CA GLN A 129 -17.06 -17.66 -11.37
C GLN A 129 -16.86 -16.22 -10.91
N VAL A 130 -15.79 -15.98 -10.16
CA VAL A 130 -15.32 -14.62 -9.87
C VAL A 130 -14.47 -14.16 -11.05
N ASP A 131 -14.85 -13.08 -11.70
CA ASP A 131 -14.06 -12.45 -12.77
C ASP A 131 -12.92 -11.62 -12.16
N ARG A 132 -13.25 -10.67 -11.28
CA ARG A 132 -12.29 -9.74 -10.67
C ARG A 132 -12.72 -9.27 -9.28
N ILE A 133 -11.75 -8.79 -8.51
CA ILE A 133 -11.93 -8.21 -7.18
C ILE A 133 -11.60 -6.72 -7.23
N ARG A 134 -12.37 -5.90 -6.52
CA ARG A 134 -12.13 -4.46 -6.37
C ARG A 134 -12.35 -4.03 -4.91
N ASN A 135 -11.50 -3.13 -4.45
CA ASN A 135 -11.57 -2.57 -3.10
C ASN A 135 -11.75 -1.06 -3.16
N PHE A 136 -12.61 -0.53 -2.30
CA PHE A 136 -12.85 0.91 -2.18
C PHE A 136 -12.97 1.31 -0.72
N SER A 137 -12.71 2.57 -0.43
CA SER A 137 -13.07 3.15 0.87
C SER A 137 -14.59 3.33 0.96
N ALA A 138 -15.16 3.23 2.16
CA ALA A 138 -16.61 3.25 2.33
C ALA A 138 -17.30 4.57 1.92
N GLU A 139 -16.55 5.65 1.89
CA GLU A 139 -16.97 6.99 1.45
C GLU A 139 -17.10 7.13 -0.06
N CYS A 140 -16.59 6.17 -0.85
CA CYS A 140 -16.66 6.24 -2.30
C CYS A 140 -18.10 5.98 -2.80
N GLU A 141 -18.60 6.86 -3.67
CA GLU A 141 -19.82 6.58 -4.44
C GLU A 141 -19.50 5.59 -5.56
N LEU A 142 -20.29 4.51 -5.67
CA LEU A 142 -20.05 3.46 -6.66
C LEU A 142 -21.18 3.44 -7.69
N ASP A 143 -20.84 3.48 -8.98
CA ASP A 143 -21.75 3.25 -10.09
C ASP A 143 -21.70 1.77 -10.49
N GLY A 144 -22.83 1.07 -10.32
CA GLY A 144 -22.94 -0.38 -10.57
C GLY A 144 -23.15 -0.79 -12.02
N GLY A 145 -23.19 0.15 -12.97
CA GLY A 145 -23.27 -0.16 -14.41
C GLY A 145 -24.58 -0.85 -14.84
N GLY A 146 -25.66 -0.64 -14.10
CA GLY A 146 -26.98 -1.28 -14.29
C GLY A 146 -27.06 -2.70 -13.74
N LEU A 147 -25.98 -3.23 -13.14
CA LEU A 147 -25.93 -4.60 -12.64
C LEU A 147 -26.57 -4.74 -11.25
N THR A 148 -26.83 -5.99 -10.87
CA THR A 148 -27.23 -6.31 -9.50
C THR A 148 -26.01 -6.31 -8.60
N VAL A 149 -26.12 -5.68 -7.44
CA VAL A 149 -25.11 -5.69 -6.37
C VAL A 149 -25.71 -6.39 -5.16
N TYR A 150 -25.26 -7.62 -4.92
CA TYR A 150 -25.56 -8.38 -3.73
C TYR A 150 -24.69 -7.88 -2.58
N TRP A 151 -25.29 -7.20 -1.60
CA TRP A 151 -24.59 -6.68 -0.44
C TRP A 151 -24.73 -7.64 0.75
N LEU A 152 -23.62 -8.22 1.21
CA LEU A 152 -23.61 -9.14 2.34
C LEU A 152 -23.39 -8.37 3.66
N THR A 153 -24.33 -8.52 4.60
CA THR A 153 -24.21 -8.03 5.99
C THR A 153 -23.70 -9.12 6.92
N ASP A 154 -23.36 -8.76 8.16
CA ASP A 154 -22.96 -9.71 9.22
C ASP A 154 -21.67 -10.49 8.88
N VAL A 155 -20.81 -9.91 8.03
CA VAL A 155 -19.54 -10.50 7.64
C VAL A 155 -18.53 -10.38 8.78
N ARG A 156 -18.02 -11.52 9.24
CA ARG A 156 -16.94 -11.56 10.23
C ARG A 156 -15.59 -11.31 9.55
N PRO A 157 -14.72 -10.43 10.08
CA PRO A 157 -13.44 -10.11 9.44
C PRO A 157 -12.57 -11.33 9.14
N ALA A 158 -12.49 -12.29 10.08
CA ALA A 158 -11.73 -13.53 9.90
C ALA A 158 -12.25 -14.37 8.72
N GLU A 159 -13.56 -14.38 8.45
CA GLU A 159 -14.13 -15.10 7.30
C GLU A 159 -13.84 -14.38 5.98
N SER A 160 -13.86 -13.05 5.96
CA SER A 160 -13.44 -12.28 4.79
C SER A 160 -11.98 -12.55 4.45
N ILE A 161 -11.09 -12.53 5.46
CA ILE A 161 -9.66 -12.84 5.29
C ILE A 161 -9.47 -14.26 4.77
N ALA A 162 -10.22 -15.25 5.31
CA ALA A 162 -10.17 -16.62 4.84
C ALA A 162 -10.62 -16.75 3.38
N LEU A 163 -11.73 -16.11 2.99
CA LEU A 163 -12.23 -16.10 1.61
C LEU A 163 -11.24 -15.43 0.66
N LEU A 164 -10.72 -14.25 1.01
CA LEU A 164 -9.72 -13.52 0.23
C LEU A 164 -8.42 -14.33 0.08
N SER A 165 -8.03 -15.08 1.10
CA SER A 165 -6.84 -15.92 1.05
C SER A 165 -6.92 -16.99 -0.04
N LEU A 166 -8.12 -17.47 -0.38
CA LEU A 166 -8.30 -18.40 -1.50
C LEU A 166 -7.86 -17.79 -2.84
N PHE A 167 -8.10 -16.49 -3.04
CA PHE A 167 -7.69 -15.76 -4.25
C PHE A 167 -6.22 -15.32 -4.20
N ALA A 168 -5.72 -14.97 -3.01
CA ALA A 168 -4.32 -14.62 -2.83
C ALA A 168 -3.39 -15.82 -3.12
N LEU A 169 -3.78 -17.02 -2.67
CA LEU A 169 -2.99 -18.26 -2.81
C LEU A 169 -3.15 -18.96 -4.17
N GLN A 170 -4.11 -18.55 -4.99
CA GLN A 170 -4.24 -19.10 -6.35
C GLN A 170 -3.03 -18.69 -7.19
N SER A 171 -2.30 -19.70 -7.68
CA SER A 171 -1.25 -19.51 -8.66
C SER A 171 -1.89 -19.37 -10.04
N ASP A 172 -2.21 -18.15 -10.44
CA ASP A 172 -2.69 -17.89 -11.79
C ASP A 172 -1.53 -18.02 -12.77
N GLN A 173 -1.63 -18.93 -13.75
CA GLN A 173 -0.64 -19.04 -14.83
C GLN A 173 -0.67 -17.81 -15.75
N ASP A 174 -1.81 -17.11 -15.80
CA ASP A 174 -1.99 -15.86 -16.53
C ASP A 174 -1.80 -14.66 -15.58
N ARG A 175 -0.80 -13.82 -15.90
CA ARG A 175 -0.54 -12.54 -15.21
C ARG A 175 -1.77 -11.63 -15.15
N ARG A 176 -2.66 -11.68 -16.15
CA ARG A 176 -3.89 -10.87 -16.15
C ARG A 176 -4.86 -11.30 -15.06
N GLU A 177 -4.96 -12.59 -14.78
CA GLU A 177 -5.82 -13.11 -13.72
C GLU A 177 -5.22 -12.78 -12.34
N GLU A 178 -3.88 -12.89 -12.20
CA GLU A 178 -3.15 -12.52 -10.99
C GLU A 178 -3.45 -11.07 -10.58
N HIS A 179 -3.37 -10.13 -11.54
CA HIS A 179 -3.67 -8.71 -11.31
C HIS A 179 -5.14 -8.43 -10.99
N ARG A 180 -6.08 -9.27 -11.45
CA ARG A 180 -7.52 -9.04 -11.26
C ARG A 180 -8.07 -9.63 -9.98
N ARG A 181 -7.43 -10.67 -9.44
CA ARG A 181 -7.93 -11.42 -8.27
C ARG A 181 -6.92 -11.43 -7.14
N SER A 182 -5.72 -11.92 -7.39
CA SER A 182 -4.72 -12.15 -6.34
C SER A 182 -4.21 -10.85 -5.73
N GLU A 183 -3.83 -9.85 -6.53
CA GLU A 183 -3.35 -8.56 -6.01
C GLU A 183 -4.40 -7.79 -5.21
N PRO A 184 -5.64 -7.58 -5.70
CA PRO A 184 -6.67 -6.93 -4.89
C PRO A 184 -7.04 -7.75 -3.64
N ALA A 185 -6.91 -9.08 -3.67
CA ALA A 185 -7.16 -9.90 -2.49
C ALA A 185 -6.12 -9.65 -1.38
N ILE A 186 -4.83 -9.64 -1.72
CA ILE A 186 -3.75 -9.32 -0.76
C ILE A 186 -3.93 -7.89 -0.23
N ALA A 187 -4.25 -6.94 -1.10
CA ALA A 187 -4.53 -5.55 -0.73
C ALA A 187 -5.69 -5.45 0.29
N ALA A 188 -6.81 -6.13 0.01
CA ALA A 188 -7.96 -6.16 0.90
C ALA A 188 -7.58 -6.74 2.26
N ILE A 189 -6.88 -7.89 2.30
CA ILE A 189 -6.41 -8.50 3.56
C ILE A 189 -5.56 -7.52 4.35
N ALA A 190 -4.59 -6.85 3.72
CA ALA A 190 -3.72 -5.92 4.41
C ALA A 190 -4.45 -4.72 5.01
N MET A 191 -5.57 -4.33 4.41
CA MET A 191 -6.42 -3.24 4.87
C MET A 191 -7.42 -3.66 5.96
N HIS A 192 -7.52 -4.94 6.34
CA HIS A 192 -8.38 -5.36 7.44
C HIS A 192 -7.82 -4.91 8.80
N ALA A 193 -8.67 -4.37 9.67
CA ALA A 193 -8.30 -4.03 11.05
C ALA A 193 -8.02 -5.28 11.92
N ASP A 194 -8.53 -6.44 11.52
CA ASP A 194 -8.48 -7.67 12.31
C ASP A 194 -7.07 -8.27 12.35
N ALA A 195 -6.67 -8.82 13.49
CA ALA A 195 -5.36 -9.43 13.68
C ALA A 195 -5.13 -10.70 12.84
N ALA A 196 -6.19 -11.36 12.37
CA ALA A 196 -6.07 -12.46 11.43
C ALA A 196 -5.41 -12.03 10.10
N ALA A 197 -5.43 -10.73 9.75
CA ALA A 197 -4.75 -10.21 8.57
C ALA A 197 -3.24 -10.35 8.69
N ASP A 198 -2.69 -10.08 9.88
CA ASP A 198 -1.26 -10.23 10.15
C ASP A 198 -0.82 -11.70 9.97
N GLN A 199 -1.58 -12.63 10.53
CA GLN A 199 -1.33 -14.07 10.38
C GLN A 199 -1.38 -14.52 8.92
N ALA A 200 -2.35 -14.02 8.14
CA ALA A 200 -2.48 -14.34 6.72
C ALA A 200 -1.29 -13.81 5.91
N LEU A 201 -0.90 -12.54 6.12
CA LEU A 201 0.22 -11.93 5.40
C LEU A 201 1.57 -12.57 5.78
N GLU A 202 1.79 -12.92 7.06
CA GLU A 202 2.96 -13.70 7.49
C GLU A 202 3.02 -15.05 6.79
N LYS A 203 1.88 -15.74 6.65
CA LYS A 203 1.81 -17.00 5.90
C LYS A 203 2.18 -16.81 4.43
N PHE A 204 1.76 -15.71 3.78
CA PHE A 204 2.05 -15.45 2.37
C PHE A 204 3.53 -15.15 2.09
N VAL A 205 4.27 -14.69 3.10
CA VAL A 205 5.72 -14.44 3.00
C VAL A 205 6.58 -15.54 3.62
N ALA A 206 5.98 -16.66 4.04
CA ALA A 206 6.73 -17.81 4.52
C ALA A 206 7.63 -18.38 3.40
N ALA A 207 8.81 -18.90 3.78
CA ALA A 207 9.85 -19.30 2.83
C ALA A 207 9.41 -20.41 1.85
N ASP A 208 8.42 -21.22 2.24
CA ASP A 208 7.83 -22.30 1.44
C ASP A 208 6.76 -21.81 0.44
N GLN A 209 6.35 -20.53 0.50
CA GLN A 209 5.43 -19.94 -0.48
C GLN A 209 6.14 -19.61 -1.80
N PRO A 210 5.40 -19.52 -2.92
CA PRO A 210 5.95 -19.05 -4.20
C PRO A 210 6.59 -17.66 -4.08
N GLN A 211 7.75 -17.46 -4.72
CA GLN A 211 8.46 -16.18 -4.71
C GLN A 211 7.57 -15.01 -5.16
N SER A 212 6.73 -15.21 -6.18
CA SER A 212 5.81 -14.19 -6.69
C SER A 212 4.82 -13.71 -5.63
N LEU A 213 4.27 -14.62 -4.82
CA LEU A 213 3.37 -14.28 -3.72
C LEU A 213 4.10 -13.46 -2.65
N ARG A 214 5.32 -13.85 -2.29
CA ARG A 214 6.14 -13.09 -1.33
C ARG A 214 6.44 -11.68 -1.84
N GLU A 215 6.87 -11.56 -3.10
CA GLU A 215 7.14 -10.27 -3.78
C GLU A 215 5.92 -9.34 -3.79
N ARG A 216 4.70 -9.86 -4.02
CA ARG A 216 3.46 -9.07 -4.05
C ARG A 216 2.98 -8.67 -2.65
N THR A 217 3.34 -9.43 -1.62
CA THR A 217 2.87 -9.21 -0.24
C THR A 217 3.70 -8.16 0.51
N VAL A 218 5.02 -8.09 0.28
CA VAL A 218 5.93 -7.25 1.08
C VAL A 218 5.62 -5.75 1.05
N PHE A 219 5.10 -5.23 -0.06
CA PHE A 219 4.66 -3.83 -0.11
C PHE A 219 3.57 -3.54 0.93
N TRP A 220 2.57 -4.41 1.00
CA TRP A 220 1.41 -4.24 1.88
C TRP A 220 1.76 -4.36 3.37
N LEU A 221 2.73 -5.21 3.71
CA LEU A 221 3.30 -5.25 5.07
C LEU A 221 3.85 -3.88 5.48
N GLY A 222 4.58 -3.22 4.59
CA GLY A 222 5.19 -1.92 4.86
C GLY A 222 4.19 -0.76 4.92
N SER A 223 3.23 -0.75 4.00
CA SER A 223 2.29 0.36 3.84
C SER A 223 1.12 0.33 4.82
N ALA A 224 0.62 -0.85 5.20
CA ALA A 224 -0.64 -0.99 5.94
C ALA A 224 -0.50 -1.57 7.35
N ARG A 225 0.59 -2.29 7.68
CA ARG A 225 0.66 -3.14 8.89
C ARG A 225 1.52 -2.58 10.04
N GLY A 226 1.93 -1.32 9.97
CA GLY A 226 2.64 -0.62 11.05
C GLY A 226 3.81 -1.43 11.63
N ARG A 227 3.89 -1.48 12.97
CA ARG A 227 4.96 -2.18 13.69
C ARG A 227 5.07 -3.66 13.35
N HIS A 228 3.95 -4.36 13.23
CA HIS A 228 3.96 -5.79 12.91
C HIS A 228 4.56 -6.01 11.52
N GLY A 229 4.08 -5.27 10.52
CA GLY A 229 4.61 -5.32 9.16
C GLY A 229 6.09 -5.00 9.07
N TYR A 230 6.55 -3.99 9.82
CA TYR A 230 7.98 -3.68 9.94
C TYR A 230 8.80 -4.85 10.47
N GLU A 231 8.38 -5.51 11.55
CA GLU A 231 9.14 -6.63 12.12
C GLU A 231 9.23 -7.81 11.14
N VAL A 232 8.15 -8.07 10.39
CA VAL A 232 8.16 -9.09 9.32
C VAL A 232 9.15 -8.68 8.22
N LEU A 233 9.08 -7.45 7.72
CA LEU A 233 9.97 -6.96 6.68
C LEU A 233 11.44 -6.96 7.10
N ARG A 234 11.73 -6.58 8.35
CA ARG A 234 13.08 -6.62 8.93
C ARG A 234 13.69 -8.02 8.89
N ARG A 235 12.89 -9.07 9.14
CA ARG A 235 13.32 -10.46 8.96
C ARG A 235 13.53 -10.78 7.48
N LEU A 236 12.57 -10.45 6.61
CA LEU A 236 12.65 -10.78 5.17
C LEU A 236 13.87 -10.16 4.47
N VAL A 237 14.21 -8.90 4.75
CA VAL A 237 15.38 -8.23 4.14
C VAL A 237 16.72 -8.83 4.56
N THR A 238 16.75 -9.70 5.58
CA THR A 238 17.98 -10.37 6.03
C THR A 238 17.98 -11.88 5.81
N GLN A 239 16.80 -12.50 5.71
CA GLN A 239 16.65 -13.96 5.74
C GLN A 239 16.02 -14.56 4.49
N ASP A 240 15.34 -13.78 3.63
CA ASP A 240 14.73 -14.35 2.43
C ASP A 240 15.82 -14.84 1.45
N PRO A 241 15.76 -16.10 0.99
CA PRO A 241 16.76 -16.64 0.07
C PRO A 241 16.77 -15.93 -1.29
N SER A 242 15.66 -15.30 -1.69
CA SER A 242 15.55 -14.59 -2.96
C SER A 242 15.97 -13.13 -2.82
N GLU A 243 17.02 -12.72 -3.55
CA GLU A 243 17.44 -11.32 -3.63
C GLU A 243 16.32 -10.40 -4.11
N ARG A 244 15.45 -10.91 -5.00
CA ARG A 244 14.29 -10.16 -5.51
C ARG A 244 13.27 -9.87 -4.40
N VAL A 245 13.02 -10.82 -3.51
CA VAL A 245 12.13 -10.59 -2.37
C VAL A 245 12.78 -9.61 -1.40
N ARG A 246 14.08 -9.73 -1.13
CA ARG A 246 14.81 -8.77 -0.28
C ARG A 246 14.73 -7.34 -0.86
N GLU A 247 14.95 -7.17 -2.17
CA GLU A 247 14.78 -5.88 -2.86
C GLU A 247 13.38 -5.28 -2.68
N LYS A 248 12.33 -6.09 -2.86
CA LYS A 248 10.94 -5.66 -2.68
C LYS A 248 10.61 -5.37 -1.22
N ALA A 249 11.18 -6.12 -0.28
CA ALA A 249 11.00 -5.90 1.14
C ALA A 249 11.67 -4.59 1.61
N ILE A 250 12.81 -4.19 1.02
CA ILE A 250 13.40 -2.86 1.23
C ILE A 250 12.44 -1.76 0.76
N PHE A 251 11.78 -1.95 -0.38
CA PHE A 251 10.73 -1.01 -0.82
C PHE A 251 9.57 -0.95 0.20
N GLY A 252 9.15 -2.09 0.74
CA GLY A 252 8.19 -2.13 1.86
C GLY A 252 8.67 -1.33 3.07
N LEU A 253 9.95 -1.44 3.46
CA LEU A 253 10.52 -0.63 4.54
C LEU A 253 10.55 0.87 4.21
N SER A 254 10.77 1.24 2.95
CA SER A 254 10.88 2.66 2.57
C SER A 254 9.55 3.42 2.74
N VAL A 255 8.42 2.74 2.46
CA VAL A 255 7.06 3.28 2.66
C VAL A 255 6.52 3.08 4.08
N SER A 256 7.24 2.34 4.92
CA SER A 256 6.88 2.19 6.34
C SER A 256 7.05 3.50 7.10
N ARG A 257 6.10 3.75 8.01
CA ARG A 257 6.10 4.90 8.94
C ARG A 257 6.86 4.60 10.25
N GLU A 258 7.34 3.37 10.42
CA GLU A 258 8.09 2.97 11.62
C GLU A 258 9.47 3.64 11.64
N PRO A 259 9.88 4.26 12.76
CA PRO A 259 11.16 4.99 12.85
C PRO A 259 12.38 4.08 12.65
N ASP A 260 12.24 2.78 12.96
CA ASP A 260 13.30 1.79 12.84
C ASP A 260 13.49 1.28 11.39
N ALA A 261 12.65 1.72 10.43
CA ALA A 261 12.76 1.33 9.03
C ALA A 261 14.04 1.85 8.36
N ALA A 262 14.40 3.12 8.60
CA ALA A 262 15.62 3.69 8.04
C ALA A 262 16.89 3.04 8.61
N PRO A 263 17.05 2.84 9.94
CA PRO A 263 18.14 2.03 10.50
C PRO A 263 18.26 0.62 9.90
N ALA A 264 17.14 -0.07 9.67
CA ALA A 264 17.13 -1.38 9.04
C ALA A 264 17.67 -1.33 7.60
N MET A 265 17.23 -0.36 6.80
CA MET A 265 17.74 -0.16 5.43
C MET A 265 19.23 0.23 5.40
N ILE A 266 19.70 1.04 6.36
CA ILE A 266 21.13 1.34 6.51
C ILE A 266 21.93 0.07 6.79
N SER A 267 21.43 -0.82 7.67
CA SER A 267 22.08 -2.10 7.93
C SER A 267 22.16 -2.97 6.67
N VAL A 268 21.09 -3.02 5.86
CA VAL A 268 21.08 -3.77 4.59
C VAL A 268 22.08 -3.16 3.59
N ALA A 269 22.11 -1.83 3.46
CA ALA A 269 23.06 -1.14 2.58
C ALA A 269 24.54 -1.43 2.92
N LYS A 270 24.83 -1.73 4.20
CA LYS A 270 26.19 -2.06 4.66
C LYS A 270 26.53 -3.53 4.56
N ASN A 271 25.57 -4.42 4.85
CA ASN A 271 25.87 -5.80 5.23
C ASN A 271 25.28 -6.87 4.29
N ASP A 272 24.38 -6.54 3.36
CA ASP A 272 23.82 -7.57 2.47
C ASP A 272 24.92 -8.13 1.54
N SER A 273 24.93 -9.45 1.37
CA SER A 273 25.91 -10.12 0.51
C SER A 273 25.75 -9.73 -0.96
N SER A 274 24.54 -9.39 -1.40
CA SER A 274 24.27 -8.98 -2.78
C SER A 274 24.51 -7.49 -2.98
N ALA A 275 25.43 -7.17 -3.90
CA ALA A 275 25.67 -5.81 -4.38
C ALA A 275 24.40 -5.18 -4.98
N ARG A 276 23.49 -6.00 -5.53
CA ARG A 276 22.22 -5.53 -6.06
C ARG A 276 21.30 -5.03 -4.93
N VAL A 277 21.18 -5.81 -3.85
CA VAL A 277 20.37 -5.48 -2.68
C VAL A 277 20.94 -4.27 -1.93
N ARG A 278 22.27 -4.21 -1.72
CA ARG A 278 22.93 -3.02 -1.11
C ARG A 278 22.63 -1.75 -1.92
N GLY A 279 22.76 -1.82 -3.24
CA GLY A 279 22.43 -0.72 -4.14
C GLY A 279 20.97 -0.26 -4.06
N GLN A 280 20.04 -1.21 -3.93
CA GLN A 280 18.61 -0.90 -3.80
C GLN A 280 18.28 -0.22 -2.45
N ALA A 281 18.95 -0.62 -1.36
CA ALA A 281 18.84 0.04 -0.07
C ALA A 281 19.31 1.50 -0.13
N LEU A 282 20.45 1.76 -0.77
CA LEU A 282 20.97 3.12 -0.97
C LEU A 282 20.01 4.01 -1.76
N PHE A 283 19.41 3.48 -2.83
CA PHE A 283 18.39 4.18 -3.58
C PHE A 283 17.22 4.60 -2.68
N TRP A 284 16.62 3.66 -1.94
CA TRP A 284 15.47 3.98 -1.09
C TRP A 284 15.81 4.89 0.10
N LEU A 285 17.04 4.82 0.62
CA LEU A 285 17.53 5.77 1.64
C LEU A 285 17.56 7.20 1.09
N SER A 286 17.97 7.40 -0.16
CA SER A 286 17.96 8.74 -0.77
C SER A 286 16.56 9.35 -0.92
N GLN A 287 15.53 8.51 -1.07
CA GLN A 287 14.13 8.96 -1.16
C GLN A 287 13.54 9.39 0.19
N LYS A 288 14.10 8.95 1.32
CA LYS A 288 13.59 9.36 2.64
C LYS A 288 14.15 10.70 3.11
N ALA A 289 15.32 11.09 2.60
CA ALA A 289 16.07 12.31 2.94
C ALA A 289 16.33 12.50 4.45
N GLY A 290 17.59 12.73 4.82
CA GLY A 290 17.96 12.94 6.21
C GLY A 290 19.45 12.76 6.47
N ARG A 291 19.93 13.39 7.54
CA ARG A 291 21.38 13.41 7.86
C ARG A 291 21.97 12.02 8.07
N LYS A 292 21.21 11.08 8.67
CA LYS A 292 21.69 9.72 8.92
C LYS A 292 21.76 8.91 7.63
N GLU A 293 20.78 9.09 6.77
CA GLU A 293 20.66 8.46 5.45
C GLU A 293 21.79 8.98 4.55
N ALA A 294 22.01 10.30 4.50
CA ALA A 294 23.11 10.90 3.75
C ALA A 294 24.48 10.39 4.23
N ALA A 295 24.70 10.32 5.54
CA ALA A 295 25.95 9.77 6.09
C ALA A 295 26.17 8.30 5.69
N ALA A 296 25.13 7.47 5.73
CA ALA A 296 25.21 6.08 5.29
C ALA A 296 25.50 5.95 3.79
N ILE A 297 24.92 6.82 2.96
CA ILE A 297 25.21 6.85 1.52
C ILE A 297 26.66 7.27 1.26
N THR A 298 27.15 8.32 1.93
CA THR A 298 28.55 8.77 1.83
C THR A 298 29.53 7.67 2.27
N GLU A 299 29.23 6.97 3.35
CA GLU A 299 30.03 5.84 3.81
C GLU A 299 30.11 4.73 2.75
N ALA A 300 29.00 4.42 2.07
CA ALA A 300 28.99 3.45 0.98
C ALA A 300 29.82 3.91 -0.24
N VAL A 301 29.82 5.20 -0.57
CA VAL A 301 30.69 5.75 -1.64
C VAL A 301 32.17 5.50 -1.34
N GLU A 302 32.58 5.65 -0.08
CA GLU A 302 33.98 5.47 0.32
C GLU A 302 34.35 3.99 0.49
N ASN A 303 33.50 3.21 1.15
CA ASN A 303 33.91 1.94 1.75
C ASN A 303 33.27 0.68 1.16
N ASP A 304 32.24 0.76 0.30
CA ASP A 304 31.66 -0.47 -0.27
C ASP A 304 32.71 -1.25 -1.09
N PRO A 305 32.85 -2.57 -0.94
CA PRO A 305 33.84 -3.34 -1.70
C PRO A 305 33.56 -3.33 -3.21
N ASP A 306 32.31 -3.11 -3.63
CA ASP A 306 31.87 -3.16 -5.01
C ASP A 306 31.80 -1.76 -5.62
N THR A 307 32.53 -1.54 -6.72
CA THR A 307 32.59 -0.24 -7.40
C THR A 307 31.25 0.17 -8.01
N ASP A 308 30.41 -0.77 -8.45
CA ASP A 308 29.08 -0.46 -8.97
C ASP A 308 28.12 -0.09 -7.85
N VAL A 309 28.29 -0.62 -6.64
CA VAL A 309 27.57 -0.13 -5.46
C VAL A 309 28.02 1.29 -5.11
N LYS A 310 29.34 1.59 -5.14
CA LYS A 310 29.83 2.96 -4.97
C LYS A 310 29.19 3.92 -5.98
N LYS A 311 29.08 3.54 -7.26
CA LYS A 311 28.39 4.36 -8.28
C LYS A 311 26.91 4.58 -7.97
N LYS A 312 26.21 3.53 -7.49
CA LYS A 312 24.80 3.65 -7.04
C LYS A 312 24.68 4.58 -5.82
N ALA A 313 25.65 4.53 -4.90
CA ALA A 313 25.72 5.45 -3.77
C ALA A 313 25.92 6.91 -4.25
N VAL A 314 26.78 7.14 -5.24
CA VAL A 314 26.92 8.48 -5.86
C VAL A 314 25.61 8.93 -6.54
N PHE A 315 24.90 8.04 -7.24
CA PHE A 315 23.57 8.35 -7.76
C PHE A 315 22.58 8.69 -6.65
N ALA A 316 22.59 7.94 -5.55
CA ALA A 316 21.76 8.22 -4.38
C ALA A 316 22.06 9.61 -3.76
N LEU A 317 23.32 10.04 -3.71
CA LEU A 317 23.68 11.41 -3.31
C LEU A 317 23.06 12.47 -4.23
N SER A 318 22.92 12.18 -5.53
CA SER A 318 22.30 13.12 -6.48
C SER A 318 20.78 13.21 -6.36
N GLN A 319 20.14 12.28 -5.65
CA GLN A 319 18.70 12.32 -5.34
C GLN A 319 18.39 13.06 -4.04
N LEU A 320 19.40 13.36 -3.21
CA LEU A 320 19.23 14.15 -2.00
C LEU A 320 18.83 15.60 -2.33
N PRO A 321 18.23 16.34 -1.38
CA PRO A 321 18.01 17.78 -1.53
C PRO A 321 19.29 18.49 -1.95
N ARG A 322 19.19 19.45 -2.88
CA ARG A 322 20.34 20.08 -3.54
C ARG A 322 21.40 20.59 -2.56
N ASP A 323 20.96 21.18 -1.45
CA ASP A 323 21.86 21.75 -0.44
C ASP A 323 22.65 20.72 0.38
N GLU A 324 22.25 19.45 0.33
CA GLU A 324 22.97 18.35 0.95
C GLU A 324 23.73 17.54 -0.11
N GLY A 325 23.07 17.19 -1.22
CA GLY A 325 23.62 16.34 -2.27
C GLY A 325 24.77 16.98 -3.06
N VAL A 326 24.64 18.24 -3.48
CA VAL A 326 25.66 18.91 -4.32
C VAL A 326 27.00 19.06 -3.60
N PRO A 327 27.06 19.53 -2.34
CA PRO A 327 28.33 19.57 -1.59
C PRO A 327 28.99 18.20 -1.46
N LEU A 328 28.22 17.14 -1.16
CA LEU A 328 28.74 15.78 -1.05
C LEU A 328 29.29 15.26 -2.39
N LEU A 329 28.60 15.52 -3.50
CA LEU A 329 29.08 15.16 -4.83
C LEU A 329 30.38 15.88 -5.21
N ILE A 330 30.53 17.17 -4.86
CA ILE A 330 31.78 17.92 -5.06
C ILE A 330 32.91 17.28 -4.24
N GLN A 331 32.64 16.92 -2.99
CA GLN A 331 33.63 16.24 -2.15
C GLN A 331 34.08 14.92 -2.79
N VAL A 332 33.15 14.06 -3.20
CA VAL A 332 33.45 12.79 -3.87
C VAL A 332 34.27 13.01 -5.13
N ALA A 333 33.92 14.00 -5.95
CA ALA A 333 34.65 14.33 -7.17
C ALA A 333 36.11 14.78 -6.91
N ARG A 334 36.39 15.39 -5.74
CA ARG A 334 37.73 15.85 -5.36
C ARG A 334 38.56 14.76 -4.69
N THR A 335 37.98 13.99 -3.78
CA THR A 335 38.74 13.21 -2.80
C THR A 335 38.69 11.71 -3.03
N ASN A 336 37.69 11.18 -3.73
CA ASN A 336 37.52 9.73 -3.82
C ASN A 336 38.67 9.10 -4.60
N SER A 337 39.27 8.04 -4.06
CA SER A 337 40.44 7.38 -4.65
C SER A 337 40.12 6.66 -5.97
N ASN A 338 38.87 6.19 -6.14
CA ASN A 338 38.45 5.45 -7.33
C ASN A 338 38.08 6.41 -8.48
N PRO A 339 38.81 6.40 -9.61
CA PRO A 339 38.54 7.30 -10.73
C PRO A 339 37.16 7.11 -11.36
N ALA A 340 36.61 5.89 -11.36
CA ALA A 340 35.28 5.62 -11.88
C ALA A 340 34.18 6.26 -11.02
N VAL A 341 34.39 6.29 -9.70
CA VAL A 341 33.48 6.96 -8.74
C VAL A 341 33.55 8.48 -8.90
N ARG A 342 34.77 9.06 -9.02
CA ARG A 342 34.93 10.50 -9.30
C ARG A 342 34.24 10.91 -10.60
N LYS A 343 34.42 10.12 -11.67
CA LYS A 343 33.76 10.34 -12.96
C LYS A 343 32.23 10.35 -12.82
N GLN A 344 31.67 9.43 -12.02
CA GLN A 344 30.24 9.37 -11.77
C GLN A 344 29.73 10.60 -11.01
N ALA A 345 30.51 11.11 -10.04
CA ALA A 345 30.15 12.32 -9.30
C ALA A 345 30.15 13.56 -10.21
N ILE A 346 31.18 13.71 -11.06
CA ILE A 346 31.25 14.77 -12.09
C ILE A 346 30.05 14.71 -13.03
N PHE A 347 29.66 13.51 -13.49
CA PHE A 347 28.48 13.32 -14.33
C PHE A 347 27.21 13.87 -13.67
N TRP A 348 26.94 13.50 -12.40
CA TRP A 348 25.73 13.97 -11.69
C TRP A 348 25.80 15.45 -11.32
N LEU A 349 26.98 15.99 -11.02
CA LEU A 349 27.16 17.44 -10.87
C LEU A 349 26.78 18.19 -12.14
N GLY A 350 27.12 17.66 -13.31
CA GLY A 350 26.70 18.23 -14.59
C GLY A 350 25.18 18.24 -14.81
N GLN A 351 24.44 17.31 -14.19
CA GLN A 351 22.97 17.25 -14.24
C GLN A 351 22.28 18.11 -13.16
N SER A 352 23.02 18.60 -12.17
CA SER A 352 22.45 19.30 -11.00
C SER A 352 21.85 20.67 -11.32
N GLN A 353 22.35 21.33 -12.37
CA GLN A 353 22.07 22.74 -12.70
C GLN A 353 22.32 23.69 -11.52
N ASP A 354 23.25 23.32 -10.62
CA ASP A 354 23.60 24.10 -9.43
C ASP A 354 24.85 24.96 -9.69
N SER A 355 24.83 26.22 -9.26
CA SER A 355 25.94 27.15 -9.48
C SER A 355 27.23 26.71 -8.79
N ARG A 356 27.15 25.96 -7.69
CA ARG A 356 28.32 25.38 -7.01
C ARG A 356 29.03 24.35 -7.88
N ALA A 357 28.28 23.60 -8.69
CA ALA A 357 28.86 22.65 -9.64
C ALA A 357 29.61 23.38 -10.76
N LEU A 358 29.08 24.51 -11.25
CA LEU A 358 29.77 25.35 -12.24
C LEU A 358 31.09 25.91 -11.69
N GLN A 359 31.06 26.50 -10.49
CA GLN A 359 32.26 27.01 -9.82
C GLN A 359 33.30 25.90 -9.61
N PHE A 360 32.87 24.70 -9.25
CA PHE A 360 33.75 23.54 -9.14
C PHE A 360 34.39 23.18 -10.48
N PHE A 361 33.64 23.16 -11.58
CA PHE A 361 34.19 22.87 -12.91
C PHE A 361 35.17 23.95 -13.39
N GLU A 362 34.88 25.23 -13.15
CA GLU A 362 35.82 26.33 -13.43
C GLU A 362 37.14 26.14 -12.68
N GLU A 363 37.09 25.83 -11.38
CA GLU A 363 38.31 25.60 -10.58
C GLU A 363 39.15 24.43 -11.11
N VAL A 364 38.50 23.32 -11.49
CA VAL A 364 39.19 22.11 -11.95
C VAL A 364 39.77 22.28 -13.35
N LEU A 365 39.12 23.04 -14.24
CA LEU A 365 39.57 23.24 -15.62
C LEU A 365 40.65 24.34 -15.75
N LEU A 366 40.75 25.24 -14.78
CA LEU A 366 41.77 26.30 -14.74
C LEU A 366 43.08 25.87 -14.05
N ARG A 367 43.14 24.64 -13.55
CA ARG A 367 44.36 24.00 -13.03
C ARG A 367 44.92 23.02 -14.06
#